data_AF-A0A0K6GBP6-F1
#
_entry.id   AF-A0A0K6GBP6-F1
#
_cell.length_a   1.000
_cell.length_b   1.000
_cell.length_c   1.000
_cell.angle_alpha   90.00
_cell.angle_beta   90.00
_cell.angle_gamma   90.00
#
_symmetry.space_group_name_H-M   'P 1'
#
loop_
_entity.id
_entity.type
_entity.pdbx_description
1 polymer ?
#
loop_
_entity_poly.entity_id
_entity_poly.type
_entity_poly.pdbx_seq_one_letter_code
_entity_poly.pdbx_strand_id
1 'polypeptide(L)'
;MTEEMARALLDSLPNEVIIHILHCCPYKTIFQFSFVGGQTCKRNHEIVANSISLRLHIELGVNGLEVIKPPTKNTNATSSSVLEELTRYRDAWLKPKFGIPMELLVGRPRVLCWELHGGAYFKAYSSFAPRDHPDSLQIIPLDQLPPCPPASFGTKFQKFTTDPGQDLVILVAAIPERPSHVQLHIRSLTTGQPHPDAERPKLTVEFDFEVSVLANSTICYTPEVIESTLAVRFDCEIRRIYEIVILDWKSGRFLHRISSRTGTCASRFISPSHIAVFSATLPVQGGSLLRDIVISIYDITTPAQHDSQTGSNFCVHDCPILEPAIIFKFPKLRNSHSVFSIALMGNSDPVPCRAIYTSSVSFAYSRNMTLGLRVSLFQHPTSQNHLGGINAFRAFISMSCLLDHLARHRNFYGSPVVMSWDQWTEATRWFPEDEVDLSCSQMSGSRYITVKRGPNNLPGHHYLVITDFNTPIVQRHQHPNHLSTPYLYKFAMEEDDAALLNMNRPANNLRPPHSGDDLGEDNTIIIMTLGRDAPGIFDAGFKETIVSRLPCRIIIRTKLEVPHDGWLLDGNHIIGIKDYFGEHPCLSVYDLYMPS
;
A
#
# COMPACT_ATOMS: atom_id res chain seq x y z
N MET A 1 14.00 -33.70 24.55
CA MET A 1 14.13 -34.42 23.27
C MET A 1 15.33 -33.84 22.55
N THR A 2 16.34 -34.64 22.22
CA THR A 2 17.53 -34.15 21.50
C THR A 2 17.17 -33.89 20.04
N GLU A 3 17.91 -33.00 19.36
CA GLU A 3 17.71 -32.70 17.94
C GLU A 3 17.77 -33.95 17.05
N GLU A 4 18.63 -34.90 17.41
CA GLU A 4 18.74 -36.21 16.75
C GLU A 4 17.48 -37.06 16.89
N MET A 5 16.85 -37.09 18.07
CA MET A 5 15.57 -37.80 18.26
C MET A 5 14.46 -37.16 17.43
N ALA A 6 14.43 -35.83 17.34
CA ALA A 6 13.45 -35.11 16.52
C ALA A 6 13.61 -35.42 15.02
N ARG A 7 14.85 -35.48 14.54
CA ARG A 7 15.16 -35.87 13.15
C ARG A 7 14.78 -37.32 12.86
N ALA A 8 15.18 -38.26 13.72
CA ALA A 8 14.82 -39.67 13.56
C ALA A 8 13.31 -39.90 13.54
N LEU A 9 12.56 -39.14 14.36
CA LEU A 9 11.10 -39.18 14.36
C LEU A 9 10.52 -38.67 13.03
N LEU A 10 11.00 -37.53 12.52
CA LEU A 10 10.57 -36.98 11.23
C LEU A 10 10.89 -37.93 10.07
N ASP A 11 12.05 -38.57 10.08
CA ASP A 11 12.44 -39.54 9.05
C ASP A 11 11.56 -40.80 9.07
N SER A 12 10.93 -41.13 10.19
CA SER A 12 10.01 -42.27 10.28
C SER A 12 8.59 -41.98 9.77
N LEU A 13 8.23 -40.71 9.56
CA LEU A 13 6.87 -40.34 9.14
C LEU A 13 6.64 -40.60 7.65
N PRO A 14 5.42 -41.04 7.26
CA PRO A 14 4.99 -41.06 5.86
C PRO A 14 5.03 -39.66 5.24
N ASN A 15 5.30 -39.59 3.93
CA ASN A 15 5.43 -38.32 3.21
C ASN A 15 4.13 -37.49 3.27
N GLU A 16 2.97 -38.15 3.28
CA GLU A 16 1.65 -37.52 3.36
C GLU A 16 1.48 -36.79 4.69
N VAL A 17 1.92 -37.40 5.80
CA VAL A 17 1.88 -36.79 7.13
C VAL A 17 2.82 -35.58 7.19
N ILE A 18 4.03 -35.71 6.62
CA ILE A 18 4.98 -34.59 6.52
C ILE A 18 4.36 -33.44 5.72
N ILE A 19 3.73 -33.72 4.58
CA ILE A 19 3.06 -32.71 3.75
C ILE A 19 1.96 -31.99 4.56
N HIS A 20 1.13 -32.72 5.30
CA HIS A 20 0.10 -32.12 6.15
C HIS A 20 0.69 -31.22 7.25
N ILE A 21 1.77 -31.65 7.91
CA ILE A 21 2.48 -30.84 8.91
C ILE A 21 3.02 -29.55 8.27
N LEU A 22 3.62 -29.66 7.09
CA LEU A 22 4.20 -28.53 6.38
C LEU A 22 3.14 -27.52 5.92
N HIS A 23 1.92 -27.95 5.62
CA HIS A 23 0.81 -27.03 5.31
C HIS A 23 0.38 -26.15 6.48
N CYS A 24 0.68 -26.55 7.72
CA CYS A 24 0.45 -25.73 8.90
C CYS A 24 1.60 -24.75 9.19
N CYS A 25 2.68 -24.80 8.40
CA CYS A 25 3.87 -23.99 8.60
C CYS A 25 3.93 -22.81 7.62
N PRO A 26 4.53 -21.67 8.01
CA PRO A 26 4.84 -20.61 7.05
C PRO A 26 5.79 -21.10 5.94
N TYR A 27 5.66 -20.53 4.74
CA TYR A 27 6.49 -20.94 3.59
C TYR A 27 8.01 -20.90 3.86
N LYS A 28 8.49 -19.96 4.70
CA LYS A 28 9.90 -19.87 5.11
C LYS A 28 10.37 -21.16 5.81
N THR A 29 9.52 -21.75 6.66
CA THR A 29 9.78 -23.01 7.36
C THR A 29 9.78 -24.19 6.39
N ILE A 30 8.88 -24.20 5.39
CA ILE A 30 8.85 -25.23 4.34
C ILE A 30 10.16 -25.20 3.53
N PHE A 31 10.64 -24.00 3.18
CA PHE A 31 11.95 -23.86 2.54
C PHE A 31 13.08 -24.37 3.45
N GLN A 32 13.13 -23.96 4.71
CA GLN A 32 14.14 -24.42 5.66
C GLN A 32 14.12 -25.94 5.84
N PHE A 33 12.94 -26.57 5.82
CA PHE A 33 12.81 -28.03 5.85
C PHE A 33 13.50 -28.71 4.66
N SER A 34 13.45 -28.09 3.48
CA SER A 34 14.18 -28.58 2.29
C SER A 34 15.69 -28.31 2.33
N PHE A 35 16.14 -27.35 3.14
CA PHE A 35 17.55 -26.93 3.30
C PHE A 35 17.99 -27.05 4.76
N VAL A 36 18.30 -28.27 5.23
CA VAL A 36 18.72 -28.52 6.61
C VAL A 36 20.24 -28.33 6.73
N GLY A 37 20.71 -27.38 7.56
CA GLY A 37 22.13 -27.21 7.85
C GLY A 37 22.99 -26.70 6.68
N GLY A 38 22.39 -25.97 5.74
CA GLY A 38 23.10 -25.48 4.55
C GLY A 38 23.31 -26.53 3.47
N GLN A 39 22.81 -27.76 3.67
CA GLN A 39 22.79 -28.82 2.67
C GLN A 39 21.35 -29.24 2.37
N THR A 40 21.09 -29.59 1.12
CA THR A 40 19.77 -30.07 0.70
C THR A 40 19.61 -31.52 1.13
N CYS A 41 18.73 -31.81 2.10
CA CYS A 41 18.35 -33.20 2.39
C CYS A 41 17.54 -33.72 1.20
N LYS A 42 18.10 -34.67 0.45
CA LYS A 42 17.52 -35.16 -0.81
C LYS A 42 16.05 -35.57 -0.66
N ARG A 43 15.72 -36.35 0.37
CA ARG A 43 14.34 -36.79 0.65
C ARG A 43 13.41 -35.61 0.94
N ASN A 44 13.81 -34.69 1.83
CA ASN A 44 12.96 -33.54 2.19
C ASN A 44 12.72 -32.63 0.99
N HIS A 45 13.77 -32.41 0.19
CA HIS A 45 13.67 -31.66 -1.05
C HIS A 45 12.73 -32.34 -2.05
N GLU A 46 12.83 -33.66 -2.23
CA GLU A 46 11.91 -34.43 -3.08
C GLU A 46 10.46 -34.33 -2.60
N ILE A 47 10.20 -34.38 -1.30
CA ILE A 47 8.84 -34.19 -0.74
C ILE A 47 8.26 -32.83 -1.14
N VAL A 48 9.04 -31.76 -0.95
CA VAL A 48 8.60 -30.39 -1.28
C VAL A 48 8.49 -30.20 -2.80
N ALA A 49 9.45 -30.69 -3.57
CA ALA A 49 9.51 -30.52 -5.03
C ALA A 49 8.42 -31.32 -5.77
N ASN A 50 8.08 -32.51 -5.28
CA ASN A 50 7.07 -33.37 -5.92
C ASN A 50 5.63 -33.08 -5.44
N SER A 51 5.45 -32.35 -4.35
CA SER A 51 4.11 -31.95 -3.87
C SER A 51 3.65 -30.63 -4.49
N ILE A 52 2.70 -30.72 -5.43
CA ILE A 52 2.06 -29.54 -6.07
C ILE A 52 1.45 -28.61 -5.02
N SER A 53 0.82 -29.18 -3.98
CA SER A 53 0.19 -28.39 -2.91
C SER A 53 1.20 -27.57 -2.10
N LEU A 54 2.37 -28.14 -1.76
CA LEU A 54 3.43 -27.40 -1.05
C LEU A 54 4.08 -26.35 -1.93
N ARG A 55 4.29 -26.65 -3.23
CA ARG A 55 4.76 -25.67 -4.21
C ARG A 55 3.81 -24.49 -4.34
N LEU A 56 2.50 -24.76 -4.41
CA LEU A 56 1.48 -23.71 -4.41
C LEU A 56 1.53 -22.86 -3.14
N HIS A 57 1.58 -23.49 -1.96
CA HIS A 57 1.72 -22.78 -0.68
C HIS A 57 2.95 -21.86 -0.69
N ILE A 58 4.10 -22.39 -1.11
CA ILE A 58 5.34 -21.64 -1.23
C ILE A 58 5.18 -20.44 -2.16
N GLU A 59 4.67 -20.64 -3.37
CA GLU A 59 4.54 -19.56 -4.36
C GLU A 59 3.54 -18.49 -3.91
N LEU A 60 2.41 -18.88 -3.29
CA LEU A 60 1.49 -17.94 -2.66
C LEU A 60 2.20 -17.12 -1.57
N GLY A 61 2.89 -17.78 -0.64
CA GLY A 61 3.61 -17.13 0.46
C GLY A 61 4.74 -16.20 0.01
N VAL A 62 5.48 -16.57 -1.03
CA VAL A 62 6.55 -15.78 -1.66
C VAL A 62 5.98 -14.52 -2.31
N ASN A 63 4.81 -14.63 -2.96
CA ASN A 63 4.13 -13.49 -3.58
C ASN A 63 3.24 -12.72 -2.60
N GLY A 64 3.15 -13.14 -1.34
CA GLY A 64 2.26 -12.54 -0.34
C GLY A 64 0.76 -12.74 -0.66
N LEU A 65 0.43 -13.68 -1.54
CA LEU A 65 -0.91 -13.90 -2.05
C LEU A 65 -1.62 -15.04 -1.30
N GLU A 66 -2.94 -15.04 -1.41
CA GLU A 66 -3.84 -16.12 -1.04
C GLU A 66 -4.91 -16.30 -2.12
N VAL A 67 -5.55 -17.47 -2.12
CA VAL A 67 -6.65 -17.78 -3.03
C VAL A 67 -7.95 -17.39 -2.36
N ILE A 68 -8.73 -16.51 -2.99
CA ILE A 68 -10.10 -16.21 -2.55
C ILE A 68 -11.05 -17.17 -3.24
N LYS A 69 -11.92 -17.81 -2.46
CA LYS A 69 -13.03 -18.59 -3.02
C LYS A 69 -14.06 -17.62 -3.60
N PRO A 70 -14.34 -17.64 -4.91
CA PRO A 70 -15.41 -16.81 -5.45
C PRO A 70 -16.74 -17.23 -4.82
N PRO A 71 -17.59 -16.28 -4.40
CA PRO A 71 -18.83 -16.58 -3.65
C PRO A 71 -19.83 -17.42 -4.44
N THR A 72 -19.71 -17.48 -5.78
CA THR A 72 -20.77 -18.02 -6.65
C THR A 72 -20.32 -19.11 -7.63
N LYS A 73 -19.03 -19.50 -7.64
CA LYS A 73 -18.54 -20.55 -8.54
C LYS A 73 -17.93 -21.70 -7.74
N ASN A 74 -18.58 -22.86 -7.78
CA ASN A 74 -17.97 -24.16 -7.48
C ASN A 74 -16.94 -24.50 -8.58
N THR A 75 -15.89 -23.70 -8.71
CA THR A 75 -14.74 -24.09 -9.51
C THR A 75 -13.98 -25.14 -8.71
N ASN A 76 -14.01 -26.38 -9.19
CA ASN A 76 -13.11 -27.45 -8.75
C ASN A 76 -11.67 -27.15 -9.22
N ALA A 77 -11.15 -25.96 -8.91
CA ALA A 77 -9.81 -25.54 -9.24
C ALA A 77 -8.83 -26.45 -8.50
N THR A 78 -8.06 -27.23 -9.24
CA THR A 78 -7.03 -28.09 -8.68
C THR A 78 -5.82 -27.25 -8.25
N SER A 79 -5.01 -27.73 -7.31
CA SER A 79 -3.77 -27.03 -6.95
C SER A 79 -2.84 -26.81 -8.14
N SER A 80 -2.88 -27.68 -9.17
CA SER A 80 -2.11 -27.51 -10.41
C SER A 80 -2.59 -26.29 -11.19
N SER A 81 -3.89 -26.21 -11.49
CA SER A 81 -4.44 -25.08 -12.25
C SER A 81 -4.26 -23.75 -11.53
N VAL A 82 -4.38 -23.73 -10.20
CA VAL A 82 -4.11 -22.53 -9.39
C VAL A 82 -2.64 -22.12 -9.48
N LEU A 83 -1.72 -23.08 -9.38
CA LEU A 83 -0.27 -22.81 -9.47
C LEU A 83 0.14 -22.34 -10.86
N GLU A 84 -0.44 -22.91 -11.92
CA GLU A 84 -0.23 -22.48 -13.30
C GLU A 84 -0.69 -21.03 -13.51
N GLU A 85 -1.90 -20.68 -13.05
CA GLU A 85 -2.44 -19.32 -13.13
C GLU A 85 -1.58 -18.31 -12.34
N LEU A 86 -1.18 -18.67 -11.12
CA LEU A 86 -0.31 -17.84 -10.28
C LEU A 86 1.05 -17.61 -10.96
N THR A 87 1.61 -18.66 -11.55
CA THR A 87 2.89 -18.60 -12.28
C THR A 87 2.76 -17.68 -13.49
N ARG A 88 1.68 -17.80 -14.26
CA ARG A 88 1.38 -16.93 -15.40
C ARG A 88 1.29 -15.46 -14.98
N TYR A 89 0.52 -15.17 -13.92
CA TYR A 89 0.37 -13.82 -13.37
C TYR A 89 1.71 -13.24 -12.92
N ARG A 90 2.50 -14.00 -12.14
CA ARG A 90 3.82 -13.58 -11.67
C ARG A 90 4.78 -13.32 -12.83
N ASP A 91 4.83 -14.22 -13.80
CA ASP A 91 5.79 -14.18 -14.91
C ASP A 91 5.50 -13.05 -15.88
N ALA A 92 4.22 -12.73 -16.10
CA ALA A 92 3.82 -11.56 -16.86
C ALA A 92 4.42 -10.27 -16.28
N TRP A 93 4.48 -10.13 -14.95
CA TRP A 93 5.11 -8.97 -14.29
C TRP A 93 6.64 -8.97 -14.33
N LEU A 94 7.30 -10.09 -14.67
CA LEU A 94 8.76 -10.10 -14.81
C LEU A 94 9.22 -9.33 -16.06
N LYS A 95 8.44 -9.40 -17.14
CA LYS A 95 8.69 -8.71 -18.42
C LYS A 95 7.35 -8.19 -18.97
N PRO A 96 6.79 -7.14 -18.36
CA PRO A 96 5.40 -6.77 -18.58
C PRO A 96 5.15 -6.25 -19.98
N LYS A 97 4.29 -6.94 -20.72
CA LYS A 97 3.82 -6.51 -22.03
C LYS A 97 2.39 -6.01 -21.88
N PHE A 98 2.12 -4.80 -22.33
CA PHE A 98 0.78 -4.22 -22.26
C PHE A 98 0.14 -4.16 -23.64
N GLY A 99 -1.17 -4.43 -23.68
CA GLY A 99 -1.97 -4.27 -24.89
C GLY A 99 -2.19 -2.81 -25.29
N ILE A 100 -2.99 -2.63 -26.34
CA ILE A 100 -3.56 -1.33 -26.69
C ILE A 100 -4.51 -0.92 -25.56
N PRO A 101 -4.43 0.33 -25.04
CA PRO A 101 -5.31 0.74 -23.96
C PRO A 101 -6.77 0.74 -24.38
N MET A 102 -7.64 0.27 -23.50
CA MET A 102 -9.08 0.49 -23.59
C MET A 102 -9.42 1.86 -22.99
N GLU A 103 -10.12 2.70 -23.76
CA GLU A 103 -10.62 3.99 -23.27
C GLU A 103 -11.98 3.80 -22.59
N LEU A 104 -12.04 4.08 -21.29
CA LEU A 104 -13.27 4.06 -20.49
C LEU A 104 -13.71 5.48 -20.19
N LEU A 105 -14.89 5.84 -20.69
CA LEU A 105 -15.53 7.11 -20.37
C LEU A 105 -16.12 7.05 -18.96
N VAL A 106 -15.58 7.85 -18.04
CA VAL A 106 -16.10 7.98 -16.66
C VAL A 106 -17.45 8.71 -16.64
N GLY A 107 -17.74 9.47 -17.71
CA GLY A 107 -19.01 10.17 -17.92
C GLY A 107 -19.24 11.35 -16.98
N ARG A 108 -20.35 12.06 -17.18
CA ARG A 108 -20.84 13.08 -16.24
C ARG A 108 -21.60 12.41 -15.08
N PRO A 109 -21.66 13.03 -13.89
CA PRO A 109 -21.12 14.34 -13.51
C PRO A 109 -19.66 14.29 -13.00
N ARG A 110 -19.12 15.44 -12.57
CA ARG A 110 -17.74 15.61 -12.05
C ARG A 110 -17.46 14.66 -10.88
N VAL A 111 -16.29 14.03 -10.89
CA VAL A 111 -15.80 13.18 -9.80
C VAL A 111 -15.44 14.05 -8.59
N LEU A 112 -16.02 13.76 -7.44
CA LEU A 112 -15.75 14.47 -6.18
C LEU A 112 -14.77 13.69 -5.29
N CYS A 113 -14.93 12.37 -5.25
CA CYS A 113 -13.94 11.46 -4.70
C CYS A 113 -14.04 10.11 -5.40
N TRP A 114 -12.99 9.31 -5.30
CA TRP A 114 -12.93 8.02 -5.95
C TRP A 114 -12.08 7.02 -5.16
N GLU A 115 -12.27 5.75 -5.47
CA GLU A 115 -11.41 4.64 -5.09
C GLU A 115 -11.15 3.76 -6.33
N LEU A 116 -10.01 3.07 -6.36
CA LEU A 116 -9.68 2.06 -7.37
C LEU A 116 -9.17 0.83 -6.64
N HIS A 117 -9.86 -0.30 -6.81
CA HIS A 117 -9.41 -1.62 -6.36
C HIS A 117 -10.34 -2.70 -6.93
N GLY A 118 -9.85 -3.93 -6.97
CA GLY A 118 -10.69 -5.09 -7.31
C GLY A 118 -11.18 -5.09 -8.75
N GLY A 119 -10.45 -4.47 -9.67
CA GLY A 119 -10.83 -4.36 -11.08
C GLY A 119 -11.96 -3.37 -11.34
N ALA A 120 -12.22 -2.44 -10.42
CA ALA A 120 -13.28 -1.45 -10.57
C ALA A 120 -12.86 -0.05 -10.10
N TYR A 121 -13.26 0.96 -10.88
CA TYR A 121 -13.15 2.36 -10.52
C TYR A 121 -14.47 2.83 -9.87
N PHE A 122 -14.40 3.25 -8.61
CA PHE A 122 -15.54 3.74 -7.84
C PHE A 122 -15.56 5.25 -7.89
N LYS A 123 -16.61 5.79 -8.49
CA LYS A 123 -16.80 7.24 -8.70
C LYS A 123 -17.88 7.76 -7.78
N ALA A 124 -17.54 8.64 -6.85
CA ALA A 124 -18.52 9.39 -6.07
C ALA A 124 -18.75 10.78 -6.63
N TYR A 125 -20.01 11.19 -6.68
CA TYR A 125 -20.44 12.45 -7.28
C TYR A 125 -21.71 12.98 -6.64
N SER A 126 -22.05 14.25 -6.96
CA SER A 126 -23.30 14.88 -6.55
C SER A 126 -24.31 14.86 -7.69
N SER A 127 -25.52 14.37 -7.41
CA SER A 127 -26.60 14.27 -8.38
C SER A 127 -27.28 15.62 -8.68
N PHE A 128 -27.25 16.57 -7.74
CA PHE A 128 -27.99 17.84 -7.84
C PHE A 128 -27.13 19.06 -8.17
N ALA A 129 -25.89 19.13 -7.66
CA ALA A 129 -25.05 20.32 -7.81
C ALA A 129 -23.55 19.99 -7.85
N PRO A 130 -22.79 20.48 -8.86
CA PRO A 130 -21.36 20.15 -9.03
C PRO A 130 -20.42 20.56 -7.88
N ARG A 131 -20.87 21.45 -6.99
CA ARG A 131 -20.07 21.97 -5.86
C ARG A 131 -20.50 21.41 -4.50
N ASP A 132 -21.47 20.50 -4.50
CA ASP A 132 -21.96 19.89 -3.28
C ASP A 132 -21.10 18.67 -2.88
N HIS A 133 -21.32 18.16 -1.67
CA HIS A 133 -20.77 16.87 -1.28
C HIS A 133 -21.40 15.73 -2.10
N PRO A 134 -20.68 14.63 -2.34
CA PRO A 134 -21.26 13.48 -3.05
C PRO A 134 -22.43 12.88 -2.28
N ASP A 135 -23.42 12.41 -3.04
CA ASP A 135 -24.64 11.74 -2.55
C ASP A 135 -24.89 10.40 -3.27
N SER A 136 -24.07 10.11 -4.29
CA SER A 136 -24.22 8.98 -5.20
C SER A 136 -22.86 8.38 -5.54
N LEU A 137 -22.86 7.10 -5.89
CA LEU A 137 -21.69 6.33 -6.30
C LEU A 137 -22.00 5.55 -7.58
N GLN A 138 -21.04 5.49 -8.49
CA GLN A 138 -21.08 4.65 -9.68
C GLN A 138 -19.86 3.72 -9.71
N ILE A 139 -20.11 2.46 -10.07
CA ILE A 139 -19.06 1.45 -10.24
C ILE A 139 -18.78 1.32 -11.73
N ILE A 140 -17.52 1.45 -12.10
CA ILE A 140 -17.04 1.32 -13.46
C ILE A 140 -16.05 0.15 -13.50
N PRO A 141 -16.51 -1.07 -13.86
CA PRO A 141 -15.62 -2.20 -14.05
C PRO A 141 -14.55 -1.88 -15.11
N LEU A 142 -13.32 -2.31 -14.87
CA LEU A 142 -12.21 -2.08 -15.78
C LEU A 142 -12.19 -3.07 -16.96
N ASP A 143 -12.90 -4.19 -16.84
CA ASP A 143 -12.93 -5.29 -17.81
C ASP A 143 -14.24 -5.35 -18.62
N GLN A 144 -15.26 -4.59 -18.22
CA GLN A 144 -16.62 -4.71 -18.74
C GLN A 144 -17.26 -3.36 -19.05
N LEU A 145 -17.98 -3.32 -20.18
CA LEU A 145 -18.88 -2.24 -20.56
C LEU A 145 -20.29 -2.82 -20.77
N PRO A 146 -21.36 -2.10 -20.38
CA PRO A 146 -21.39 -0.74 -19.81
C PRO A 146 -21.17 -0.68 -18.28
N PRO A 147 -20.92 0.52 -17.72
CA PRO A 147 -20.85 0.72 -16.26
C PRO A 147 -22.13 0.29 -15.54
N CYS A 148 -22.02 -0.04 -14.26
CA CYS A 148 -23.19 -0.33 -13.42
C CYS A 148 -24.06 0.92 -13.26
N PRO A 149 -25.39 0.75 -13.08
CA PRO A 149 -26.27 1.85 -12.69
C PRO A 149 -25.75 2.52 -11.39
N PRO A 150 -25.82 3.85 -11.29
CA PRO A 150 -25.39 4.52 -10.07
C PRO A 150 -26.34 4.23 -8.90
N ALA A 151 -25.76 4.09 -7.71
CA ALA A 151 -26.49 4.00 -6.44
C ALA A 151 -26.55 5.39 -5.79
N SER A 152 -27.75 5.83 -5.42
CA SER A 152 -27.95 7.04 -4.60
C SER A 152 -28.25 6.63 -3.15
N PHE A 153 -27.65 7.33 -2.20
CA PHE A 153 -27.75 6.98 -0.77
C PHE A 153 -28.72 7.88 0.00
N GLY A 154 -29.26 8.92 -0.64
CA GLY A 154 -30.14 9.90 0.00
C GLY A 154 -29.48 10.67 1.14
N THR A 155 -28.15 10.63 1.26
CA THR A 155 -27.37 11.33 2.27
C THR A 155 -26.05 11.76 1.67
N LYS A 156 -25.64 12.99 1.98
CA LYS A 156 -24.36 13.53 1.57
C LYS A 156 -23.24 12.99 2.45
N PHE A 157 -22.09 12.72 1.86
CA PHE A 157 -20.92 12.21 2.58
C PHE A 157 -19.64 12.91 2.13
N GLN A 158 -18.60 12.90 2.95
CA GLN A 158 -17.29 13.50 2.62
C GLN A 158 -16.33 12.45 2.07
N LYS A 159 -16.38 11.24 2.61
CA LYS A 159 -15.58 10.10 2.16
C LYS A 159 -16.35 8.80 2.22
N PHE A 160 -15.88 7.83 1.46
CA PHE A 160 -16.42 6.50 1.43
C PHE A 160 -15.30 5.46 1.36
N THR A 161 -15.62 4.22 1.72
CA THR A 161 -14.86 3.05 1.28
C THR A 161 -15.81 1.93 0.89
N THR A 162 -15.35 1.05 0.00
CA THR A 162 -16.14 -0.05 -0.55
C THR A 162 -15.50 -1.41 -0.31
N ASP A 163 -16.34 -2.43 -0.15
CA ASP A 163 -15.98 -3.84 -0.28
C ASP A 163 -17.04 -4.55 -1.15
N PRO A 164 -16.81 -4.64 -2.47
CA PRO A 164 -17.74 -5.27 -3.40
C PRO A 164 -17.99 -6.75 -3.11
N GLY A 165 -17.02 -7.45 -2.52
CA GLY A 165 -17.15 -8.87 -2.17
C GLY A 165 -18.22 -9.12 -1.12
N GLN A 166 -18.53 -8.09 -0.32
CA GLN A 166 -19.57 -8.13 0.71
C GLN A 166 -20.80 -7.29 0.34
N ASP A 167 -20.90 -6.74 -0.89
CA ASP A 167 -21.92 -5.73 -1.25
C ASP A 167 -21.93 -4.53 -0.28
N LEU A 168 -20.76 -4.09 0.19
CA LEU A 168 -20.66 -3.11 1.27
C LEU A 168 -20.13 -1.75 0.78
N VAL A 169 -20.76 -0.68 1.27
CA VAL A 169 -20.19 0.67 1.25
C VAL A 169 -20.35 1.34 2.61
N ILE A 170 -19.26 1.92 3.10
CA ILE A 170 -19.23 2.75 4.30
C ILE A 170 -19.13 4.20 3.87
N LEU A 171 -20.07 5.03 4.29
CA LEU A 171 -20.09 6.47 4.02
C LEU A 171 -19.81 7.24 5.30
N VAL A 172 -18.88 8.19 5.25
CA VAL A 172 -18.52 9.07 6.36
C VAL A 172 -19.16 10.43 6.10
N ALA A 173 -20.10 10.82 6.96
CA ALA A 173 -20.89 12.04 6.86
C ALA A 173 -20.72 12.91 8.11
N ALA A 174 -20.19 14.12 7.97
CA ALA A 174 -20.17 15.12 9.04
C ALA A 174 -21.59 15.67 9.27
N ILE A 175 -21.90 16.01 10.53
CA ILE A 175 -23.20 16.56 10.93
C ILE A 175 -23.06 18.08 11.09
N PRO A 176 -23.56 18.92 10.17
CA PRO A 176 -23.34 20.37 10.23
C PRO A 176 -23.81 21.02 11.53
N GLU A 177 -24.93 20.55 12.09
CA GLU A 177 -25.51 21.06 13.33
C GLU A 177 -24.75 20.62 14.59
N ARG A 178 -23.86 19.62 14.46
CA ARG A 178 -23.10 19.03 15.57
C ARG A 178 -21.65 18.87 15.13
N PRO A 179 -20.84 19.93 15.22
CA PRO A 179 -19.52 19.98 14.62
C PRO A 179 -18.55 18.92 15.18
N SER A 180 -18.76 18.45 16.40
CA SER A 180 -17.98 17.38 17.04
C SER A 180 -18.47 15.97 16.70
N HIS A 181 -19.46 15.82 15.81
CA HIS A 181 -20.07 14.55 15.50
C HIS A 181 -19.86 14.16 14.04
N VAL A 182 -19.53 12.88 13.84
CA VAL A 182 -19.48 12.24 12.53
C VAL A 182 -20.43 11.05 12.51
N GLN A 183 -21.03 10.83 11.36
CA GLN A 183 -21.97 9.75 11.12
C GLN A 183 -21.36 8.76 10.12
N LEU A 184 -21.37 7.49 10.48
CA LEU A 184 -21.01 6.38 9.61
C LEU A 184 -22.30 5.73 9.12
N HIS A 185 -22.49 5.66 7.82
CA HIS A 185 -23.58 4.93 7.20
C HIS A 185 -23.05 3.65 6.57
N ILE A 186 -23.64 2.52 6.93
CA ILE A 186 -23.31 1.19 6.45
C ILE A 186 -24.42 0.78 5.50
N ARG A 187 -24.12 0.76 4.20
CA ARG A 187 -25.11 0.56 3.14
C ARG A 187 -24.72 -0.59 2.24
N SER A 188 -25.72 -1.15 1.57
CA SER A 188 -25.52 -2.04 0.43
C SER A 188 -24.99 -1.22 -0.75
N LEU A 189 -23.90 -1.69 -1.35
CA LEU A 189 -23.24 -1.03 -2.48
C LEU A 189 -24.13 -1.02 -3.72
N THR A 190 -24.83 -2.13 -3.98
CA THR A 190 -25.71 -2.31 -5.14
C THR A 190 -27.05 -1.60 -5.01
N THR A 191 -27.65 -1.61 -3.81
CA THR A 191 -29.01 -1.10 -3.60
C THR A 191 -29.08 0.30 -2.99
N GLY A 192 -27.99 0.77 -2.36
CA GLY A 192 -27.95 2.00 -1.57
C GLY A 192 -28.72 1.96 -0.24
N GLN A 193 -29.42 0.86 0.06
CA GLN A 193 -30.22 0.67 1.27
C GLN A 193 -29.34 0.35 2.49
N PRO A 194 -29.85 0.40 3.74
CA PRO A 194 -29.15 -0.15 4.90
C PRO A 194 -28.60 -1.55 4.61
N HIS A 195 -27.34 -1.80 4.96
CA HIS A 195 -26.73 -3.11 4.71
C HIS A 195 -27.41 -4.20 5.55
N PRO A 196 -27.81 -5.36 4.99
CA PRO A 196 -28.57 -6.38 5.71
C PRO A 196 -27.79 -7.01 6.89
N ASP A 197 -26.47 -7.19 6.74
CA ASP A 197 -25.62 -7.74 7.82
C ASP A 197 -25.29 -6.73 8.93
N ALA A 198 -25.67 -5.46 8.79
CA ALA A 198 -25.37 -4.45 9.78
C ALA A 198 -26.51 -4.34 10.80
N GLU A 199 -26.28 -4.80 12.03
CA GLU A 199 -27.20 -4.61 13.16
C GLU A 199 -27.50 -3.13 13.40
N ARG A 200 -26.50 -2.27 13.13
CA ARG A 200 -26.60 -0.81 13.23
C ARG A 200 -26.11 -0.16 11.95
N PRO A 201 -26.99 0.04 10.95
CA PRO A 201 -26.60 0.61 9.66
C PRO A 201 -26.19 2.10 9.74
N LYS A 202 -26.31 2.70 10.93
CA LYS A 202 -26.02 4.11 11.19
C LYS A 202 -25.37 4.22 12.57
N LEU A 203 -24.14 4.72 12.61
CA LEU A 203 -23.38 4.95 13.84
C LEU A 203 -23.02 6.43 13.93
N THR A 204 -23.09 7.01 15.12
CA THR A 204 -22.67 8.39 15.39
C THR A 204 -21.48 8.37 16.35
N VAL A 205 -20.42 9.04 15.94
CA VAL A 205 -19.16 9.15 16.66
C VAL A 205 -19.03 10.57 17.16
N GLU A 206 -18.91 10.74 18.48
CA GLU A 206 -18.68 12.04 19.11
C GLU A 206 -17.21 12.19 19.52
N PHE A 207 -16.64 13.35 19.21
CA PHE A 207 -15.27 13.73 19.53
C PHE A 207 -15.25 14.87 20.54
N ASP A 208 -14.16 15.01 21.28
CA ASP A 208 -13.88 16.15 22.16
C ASP A 208 -13.25 17.34 21.41
N PHE A 209 -13.20 17.28 20.08
CA PHE A 209 -12.80 18.37 19.21
C PHE A 209 -13.79 18.52 18.06
N GLU A 210 -13.81 19.72 17.47
CA GLU A 210 -14.65 20.00 16.31
C GLU A 210 -14.08 19.32 15.07
N VAL A 211 -14.92 18.51 14.43
CA VAL A 211 -14.67 17.80 13.18
C VAL A 211 -15.27 18.54 11.98
N SER A 212 -15.76 19.78 12.16
CA SER A 212 -16.69 20.41 11.21
C SER A 212 -16.09 21.20 10.04
N VAL A 213 -16.45 20.75 8.84
CA VAL A 213 -17.15 21.36 7.68
C VAL A 213 -17.17 22.89 7.44
N LEU A 214 -16.25 23.71 7.95
CA LEU A 214 -15.99 24.93 7.18
C LEU A 214 -15.42 24.51 5.83
N ALA A 215 -15.85 25.13 4.73
CA ALA A 215 -15.55 24.75 3.34
C ALA A 215 -14.03 24.66 3.01
N ASN A 216 -13.18 25.08 3.94
CA ASN A 216 -11.72 25.06 3.85
C ASN A 216 -11.05 24.23 4.98
N SER A 217 -11.81 23.43 5.75
CA SER A 217 -11.24 22.63 6.85
C SER A 217 -10.42 21.45 6.30
N THR A 218 -9.16 21.34 6.74
CA THR A 218 -8.19 20.29 6.40
C THR A 218 -8.45 18.99 7.15
N ILE A 219 -9.72 18.62 7.34
CA ILE A 219 -10.06 17.39 8.06
C ILE A 219 -10.04 16.24 7.06
N CYS A 220 -9.15 15.28 7.31
CA CYS A 220 -9.01 14.10 6.49
C CYS A 220 -9.74 12.93 7.14
N TYR A 221 -10.71 12.38 6.40
CA TYR A 221 -11.36 11.11 6.74
C TYR A 221 -10.75 10.00 5.90
N THR A 222 -10.42 8.86 6.50
CA THR A 222 -9.94 7.70 5.75
C THR A 222 -10.56 6.44 6.33
N PRO A 223 -11.76 6.06 5.85
CA PRO A 223 -12.34 4.78 6.20
C PRO A 223 -11.62 3.66 5.43
N GLU A 224 -11.41 2.53 6.09
CA GLU A 224 -10.86 1.31 5.50
C GLU A 224 -11.58 0.12 6.12
N VAL A 225 -11.96 -0.86 5.29
CA VAL A 225 -12.68 -2.06 5.74
C VAL A 225 -11.95 -3.31 5.30
N ILE A 226 -11.81 -4.24 6.24
CA ILE A 226 -11.29 -5.60 6.05
C ILE A 226 -12.20 -6.57 6.79
N GLU A 227 -12.77 -7.54 6.08
CA GLU A 227 -13.73 -8.49 6.64
C GLU A 227 -14.86 -7.77 7.42
N SER A 228 -15.04 -8.05 8.72
CA SER A 228 -15.99 -7.35 9.60
C SER A 228 -15.42 -6.12 10.30
N THR A 229 -14.13 -5.81 10.12
CA THR A 229 -13.46 -4.72 10.83
C THR A 229 -13.40 -3.45 9.98
N LEU A 230 -13.91 -2.36 10.54
CA LEU A 230 -13.86 -1.01 9.97
C LEU A 230 -12.91 -0.16 10.81
N ALA A 231 -11.88 0.42 10.20
CA ALA A 231 -11.06 1.47 10.79
C ALA A 231 -11.38 2.81 10.11
N VAL A 232 -11.63 3.85 10.88
CA VAL A 232 -11.82 5.21 10.36
C VAL A 232 -10.84 6.15 11.05
N ARG A 233 -9.92 6.71 10.26
CA ARG A 233 -9.02 7.78 10.70
C ARG A 233 -9.72 9.14 10.53
N PHE A 234 -9.62 9.94 11.57
CA PHE A 234 -10.03 11.34 11.65
C PHE A 234 -8.79 12.17 12.01
N ASP A 235 -8.34 13.05 11.11
CA ASP A 235 -7.19 13.92 11.34
C ASP A 235 -7.62 15.39 11.30
N CYS A 236 -7.20 16.17 12.29
CA CYS A 236 -7.30 17.63 12.32
C CYS A 236 -5.89 18.23 12.27
N GLU A 237 -5.36 18.45 11.07
CA GLU A 237 -3.99 18.89 10.85
C GLU A 237 -3.64 20.20 11.59
N ILE A 238 -4.59 21.14 11.63
CA ILE A 238 -4.42 22.44 12.31
C ILE A 238 -4.22 22.27 13.81
N ARG A 239 -5.01 21.39 14.44
CA ARG A 239 -4.91 21.11 15.89
C ARG A 239 -3.85 20.06 16.19
N ARG A 240 -3.34 19.34 15.18
CA ARG A 240 -2.41 18.21 15.32
C ARG A 240 -2.97 17.15 16.25
N ILE A 241 -4.24 16.82 15.99
CA ILE A 241 -4.98 15.80 16.70
C ILE A 241 -5.44 14.79 15.67
N TYR A 242 -5.24 13.51 15.96
CA TYR A 242 -5.88 12.45 15.20
C TYR A 242 -6.51 11.42 16.11
N GLU A 243 -7.55 10.77 15.59
CA GLU A 243 -8.24 9.64 16.17
C GLU A 243 -8.40 8.56 15.10
N ILE A 244 -8.15 7.30 15.44
CA ILE A 244 -8.47 6.14 14.61
C ILE A 244 -9.43 5.29 15.43
N VAL A 245 -10.66 5.19 14.96
CA VAL A 245 -11.71 4.39 15.59
C VAL A 245 -11.83 3.08 14.83
N ILE A 246 -11.77 1.97 15.55
CA ILE A 246 -11.83 0.62 15.01
C ILE A 246 -13.08 -0.06 15.55
N LEU A 247 -13.93 -0.53 14.64
CA LEU A 247 -15.28 -1.04 14.91
C LEU A 247 -15.45 -2.40 14.22
N ASP A 248 -16.30 -3.23 14.78
CA ASP A 248 -16.95 -4.30 14.02
C ASP A 248 -18.19 -3.70 13.36
N TRP A 249 -18.18 -3.56 12.03
CA TRP A 249 -19.26 -2.88 11.32
C TRP A 249 -20.55 -3.70 11.28
N LYS A 250 -20.47 -5.04 11.42
CA LYS A 250 -21.66 -5.90 11.43
C LYS A 250 -22.45 -5.72 12.72
N SER A 251 -21.78 -5.82 13.86
CA SER A 251 -22.42 -5.63 15.18
C SER A 251 -22.54 -4.16 15.60
N GLY A 252 -21.82 -3.25 14.93
CA GLY A 252 -21.67 -1.86 15.34
C GLY A 252 -20.93 -1.71 16.67
N ARG A 253 -20.14 -2.72 17.07
CA ARG A 253 -19.41 -2.73 18.34
C ARG A 253 -18.08 -1.99 18.20
N PHE A 254 -17.80 -1.10 19.15
CA PHE A 254 -16.49 -0.49 19.27
C PHE A 254 -15.43 -1.52 19.71
N LEU A 255 -14.31 -1.58 19.00
CA LEU A 255 -13.20 -2.49 19.29
C LEU A 255 -12.04 -1.72 19.93
N HIS A 256 -11.49 -0.73 19.24
CA HIS A 256 -10.28 -0.02 19.66
C HIS A 256 -10.27 1.45 19.24
N ARG A 257 -9.47 2.24 19.96
CA ARG A 257 -9.14 3.63 19.63
C ARG A 257 -7.63 3.80 19.62
N ILE A 258 -7.10 4.47 18.61
CA ILE A 258 -5.72 4.95 18.57
C ILE A 258 -5.78 6.47 18.47
N SER A 259 -5.12 7.19 19.37
CA SER A 259 -5.24 8.65 19.48
C SER A 259 -3.87 9.30 19.65
N SER A 260 -3.75 10.53 19.16
CA SER A 260 -2.70 11.45 19.57
C SER A 260 -3.22 12.89 19.59
N ARG A 261 -2.72 13.67 20.55
CA ARG A 261 -3.01 15.11 20.70
C ARG A 261 -1.88 16.02 20.25
N THR A 262 -0.81 15.45 19.71
CA THR A 262 0.44 16.16 19.44
C THR A 262 1.01 15.84 18.07
N GLY A 263 0.20 15.36 17.13
CA GLY A 263 0.71 14.86 15.86
C GLY A 263 -0.30 14.76 14.74
N THR A 264 0.23 14.37 13.58
CA THR A 264 -0.53 13.87 12.44
C THR A 264 -0.15 12.41 12.22
N CYS A 265 -1.02 11.65 11.57
CA CYS A 265 -0.69 10.28 11.20
C CYS A 265 -1.28 9.90 9.87
N ALA A 266 -0.82 8.78 9.33
CA ALA A 266 -1.51 7.97 8.35
C ALA A 266 -1.56 6.52 8.83
N SER A 267 -2.60 5.78 8.45
CA SER A 267 -2.82 4.42 8.91
C SER A 267 -3.29 3.49 7.81
N ARG A 268 -3.00 2.19 7.95
CA ARG A 268 -3.42 1.13 7.02
C ARG A 268 -3.54 -0.21 7.74
N PHE A 269 -4.49 -1.06 7.33
CA PHE A 269 -4.41 -2.47 7.69
C PHE A 269 -3.21 -3.10 6.99
N ILE A 270 -2.39 -3.83 7.75
CA ILE A 270 -1.29 -4.64 7.20
C ILE A 270 -1.65 -6.13 7.16
N SER A 271 -2.64 -6.53 7.96
CA SER A 271 -3.28 -7.85 8.00
C SER A 271 -4.65 -7.68 8.69
N PRO A 272 -5.55 -8.68 8.64
CA PRO A 272 -6.81 -8.64 9.42
C PRO A 272 -6.62 -8.38 10.92
N SER A 273 -5.45 -8.70 11.45
CA SER A 273 -5.14 -8.63 12.88
C SER A 273 -4.29 -7.42 13.29
N HIS A 274 -3.83 -6.61 12.33
CA HIS A 274 -2.87 -5.54 12.64
C HIS A 274 -3.06 -4.29 11.78
N ILE A 275 -2.90 -3.14 12.42
CA ILE A 275 -2.88 -1.82 11.78
C ILE A 275 -1.50 -1.21 11.98
N ALA A 276 -0.92 -0.69 10.90
CA ALA A 276 0.25 0.17 10.97
C ALA A 276 -0.21 1.63 11.01
N VAL A 277 0.32 2.41 11.95
CA VAL A 277 0.14 3.86 12.04
C VAL A 277 1.48 4.51 11.92
N PHE A 278 1.64 5.31 10.89
CA PHE A 278 2.80 6.16 10.71
C PHE A 278 2.47 7.55 11.22
N SER A 279 3.22 8.05 12.19
CA SER A 279 2.93 9.33 12.83
C SER A 279 4.16 10.23 12.91
N ALA A 280 3.91 11.54 12.87
CA ALA A 280 4.85 12.53 13.35
C ALA A 280 4.25 13.27 14.53
N THR A 281 5.02 13.37 15.61
CA THR A 281 4.60 14.05 16.84
C THR A 281 5.55 15.17 17.22
N LEU A 282 5.06 16.05 18.09
CA LEU A 282 5.87 17.05 18.76
C LEU A 282 6.88 16.38 19.69
N PRO A 283 8.11 16.92 19.81
CA PRO A 283 9.07 16.47 20.80
C PRO A 283 8.52 16.57 22.22
N VAL A 284 8.82 15.57 23.04
CA VAL A 284 8.44 15.54 24.47
C VAL A 284 8.93 16.78 25.24
N GLN A 285 10.04 17.39 24.80
CA GLN A 285 10.67 18.55 25.45
C GLN A 285 10.06 19.91 25.06
N GLY A 286 8.80 19.97 24.61
CA GLY A 286 8.06 21.23 24.46
C GLY A 286 8.27 21.98 23.14
N GLY A 287 8.44 21.26 22.02
CA GLY A 287 8.56 21.87 20.69
C GLY A 287 7.22 22.16 20.01
N SER A 288 7.18 23.18 19.15
CA SER A 288 6.02 23.51 18.30
C SER A 288 6.09 22.89 16.90
N LEU A 289 7.07 22.02 16.64
CA LEU A 289 7.36 21.48 15.32
C LEU A 289 7.37 19.96 15.37
N LEU A 290 6.66 19.33 14.42
CA LEU A 290 6.61 17.88 14.29
C LEU A 290 7.98 17.34 13.87
N ARG A 291 8.59 16.51 14.71
CA ARG A 291 9.98 16.05 14.50
C ARG A 291 10.22 14.58 14.83
N ASP A 292 9.40 14.00 15.69
CA ASP A 292 9.54 12.59 16.04
C ASP A 292 8.68 11.77 15.09
N ILE A 293 9.34 11.02 14.21
CA ILE A 293 8.70 10.21 13.17
C ILE A 293 8.78 8.73 13.58
N VAL A 294 7.66 8.03 13.60
CA VAL A 294 7.59 6.61 13.98
C VAL A 294 6.58 5.82 13.14
N ILE A 295 6.82 4.52 12.99
CA ILE A 295 5.79 3.54 12.60
C ILE A 295 5.44 2.71 13.82
N SER A 296 4.17 2.70 14.20
CA SER A 296 3.63 1.90 15.27
C SER A 296 2.76 0.78 14.69
N ILE A 297 2.96 -0.46 15.11
CA ILE A 297 2.09 -1.58 14.74
C ILE A 297 1.22 -1.93 15.95
N TYR A 298 -0.09 -1.92 15.73
CA TYR A 298 -1.10 -2.24 16.73
C TYR A 298 -1.67 -3.63 16.45
N ASP A 299 -1.79 -4.45 17.50
CA ASP A 299 -2.53 -5.72 17.47
C ASP A 299 -3.98 -5.43 17.85
N ILE A 300 -4.89 -5.63 16.89
CA ILE A 300 -6.32 -5.34 17.06
C ILE A 300 -7.14 -6.60 17.35
N THR A 301 -6.48 -7.73 17.64
CA THR A 301 -7.15 -8.98 18.05
C THR A 301 -7.30 -9.10 19.55
N THR A 302 -6.57 -8.28 20.31
CA THR A 302 -6.69 -8.25 21.76
C THR A 302 -8.11 -7.81 22.11
N PRO A 303 -8.90 -8.58 22.86
CA PRO A 303 -10.25 -8.15 23.21
C PRO A 303 -10.19 -6.82 23.97
N ALA A 304 -11.11 -5.90 23.64
CA ALA A 304 -11.26 -4.66 24.38
C ALA A 304 -11.44 -4.98 25.86
N GLN A 305 -10.66 -4.33 26.73
CA GLN A 305 -10.73 -4.56 28.18
C GLN A 305 -12.03 -4.06 28.84
N HIS A 306 -12.86 -3.32 28.09
CA HIS A 306 -14.10 -2.73 28.58
C HIS A 306 -15.32 -3.41 27.97
N ASP A 307 -16.39 -3.51 28.78
CA ASP A 307 -17.75 -3.82 28.31
C ASP A 307 -18.05 -2.92 27.12
N SER A 308 -18.07 -3.52 25.94
CA SER A 308 -18.03 -2.78 24.69
C SER A 308 -19.30 -1.94 24.59
N GLN A 309 -19.17 -0.62 24.43
CA GLN A 309 -20.35 0.23 24.22
C GLN A 309 -21.11 -0.27 22.97
N THR A 310 -22.30 -0.82 23.20
CA THR A 310 -23.20 -1.29 22.14
C THR A 310 -24.24 -0.23 21.77
N GLY A 311 -23.89 1.05 21.86
CA GLY A 311 -24.77 2.14 21.44
C GLY A 311 -24.66 2.42 19.93
N SER A 312 -25.69 3.03 19.35
CA SER A 312 -25.58 3.70 18.03
C SER A 312 -24.84 5.03 18.10
N ASN A 313 -24.64 5.55 19.31
CA ASN A 313 -23.84 6.74 19.60
C ASN A 313 -22.74 6.31 20.56
N PHE A 314 -21.50 6.68 20.28
CA PHE A 314 -20.38 6.45 21.19
C PHE A 314 -19.49 7.68 21.24
N CYS A 315 -18.98 7.94 22.44
CA CYS A 315 -18.10 9.06 22.70
C CYS A 315 -16.65 8.56 22.71
N VAL A 316 -15.85 9.06 21.76
CA VAL A 316 -14.49 8.56 21.54
C VAL A 316 -13.60 8.84 22.75
N HIS A 317 -13.82 9.95 23.45
CA HIS A 317 -12.98 10.34 24.59
C HIS A 317 -13.09 9.40 25.79
N ASP A 318 -14.21 8.70 25.95
CA ASP A 318 -14.43 7.70 27.01
C ASP A 318 -13.75 6.35 26.73
N CYS A 319 -13.31 6.14 25.50
CA CYS A 319 -12.72 4.88 25.08
C CYS A 319 -11.22 4.84 25.38
N PRO A 320 -10.69 3.71 25.91
CA PRO A 320 -9.27 3.57 26.19
C PRO A 320 -8.44 3.61 24.91
N ILE A 321 -7.25 4.19 25.00
CA ILE A 321 -6.29 4.23 23.90
C ILE A 321 -5.56 2.90 23.85
N LEU A 322 -5.56 2.25 22.68
CA LEU A 322 -4.79 1.05 22.42
C LEU A 322 -3.30 1.40 22.35
N GLU A 323 -2.48 0.69 23.11
CA GLU A 323 -1.03 0.81 23.04
C GLU A 323 -0.48 0.02 21.84
N PRO A 324 0.57 0.49 21.16
CA PRO A 324 1.19 -0.24 20.07
C PRO A 324 1.94 -1.47 20.59
N ALA A 325 1.91 -2.56 19.82
CA ALA A 325 2.71 -3.75 20.14
C ALA A 325 4.21 -3.50 19.92
N ILE A 326 4.54 -2.74 18.86
CA ILE A 326 5.92 -2.38 18.51
C ILE A 326 5.98 -1.01 17.83
N ILE A 327 7.04 -0.25 18.09
CA ILE A 327 7.30 1.10 17.57
C ILE A 327 8.66 1.10 16.87
N PHE A 328 8.70 1.50 15.60
CA PHE A 328 9.88 1.65 14.78
C PHE A 328 10.23 3.13 14.63
N LYS A 329 11.33 3.57 15.24
CA LYS A 329 11.77 4.97 15.21
C LYS A 329 12.56 5.26 13.94
N PHE A 330 12.30 6.43 13.35
CA PHE A 330 13.10 7.00 12.28
C PHE A 330 14.27 7.81 12.88
N PRO A 331 15.29 8.14 12.07
CA PRO A 331 16.37 9.03 12.46
C PRO A 331 15.86 10.41 12.88
N LYS A 332 16.59 11.05 13.77
CA LYS A 332 16.20 12.37 14.28
C LYS A 332 16.33 13.41 13.17
N LEU A 333 15.35 14.30 13.04
CA LEU A 333 15.46 15.46 12.16
C LEU A 333 16.49 16.47 12.69
N ARG A 334 17.13 17.20 11.78
CA ARG A 334 17.93 18.39 12.10
C ARG A 334 17.04 19.47 12.70
N ASN A 335 17.61 20.34 13.51
CA ASN A 335 16.86 21.45 14.12
C ASN A 335 16.36 22.48 13.09
N SER A 336 16.90 22.46 11.87
CA SER A 336 16.45 23.27 10.74
C SER A 336 15.28 22.64 9.96
N HIS A 337 14.79 21.48 10.37
CA HIS A 337 13.73 20.76 9.66
C HIS A 337 12.56 20.40 10.59
N SER A 338 11.39 20.29 9.98
CA SER A 338 10.19 19.73 10.60
C SER A 338 9.40 18.95 9.57
N VAL A 339 8.56 18.03 10.03
CA VAL A 339 7.57 17.37 9.16
C VAL A 339 6.51 18.40 8.76
N PHE A 340 6.35 18.59 7.45
CA PHE A 340 5.28 19.40 6.87
C PHE A 340 4.00 18.57 6.76
N SER A 341 4.12 17.40 6.13
CA SER A 341 3.01 16.47 5.95
C SER A 341 3.52 15.04 5.89
N ILE A 342 2.63 14.14 6.27
CA ILE A 342 2.82 12.71 6.20
C ILE A 342 1.60 12.13 5.49
N ALA A 343 1.83 11.29 4.50
CA ALA A 343 0.77 10.54 3.86
C ALA A 343 1.27 9.13 3.57
N LEU A 344 0.44 8.12 3.87
CA LEU A 344 0.63 6.82 3.24
C LEU A 344 0.21 6.93 1.78
N MET A 345 0.95 6.24 0.92
CA MET A 345 0.61 6.20 -0.49
C MET A 345 -0.64 5.34 -0.65
N GLY A 346 -1.64 5.87 -1.35
CA GLY A 346 -2.78 5.10 -1.86
C GLY A 346 -4.07 5.20 -1.04
N ASN A 347 -5.08 5.83 -1.66
CA ASN A 347 -6.49 5.47 -1.45
C ASN A 347 -6.85 4.15 -2.20
N SER A 348 -5.86 3.33 -2.55
CA SER A 348 -5.93 2.29 -3.60
C SER A 348 -5.00 1.10 -3.37
N ASP A 349 -4.15 1.13 -2.35
CA ASP A 349 -3.35 -0.06 -2.02
C ASP A 349 -4.35 -1.18 -1.74
N PRO A 350 -4.21 -2.39 -2.30
CA PRO A 350 -5.14 -3.44 -1.99
C PRO A 350 -5.10 -3.66 -0.47
N VAL A 351 -6.19 -3.31 0.20
CA VAL A 351 -6.41 -3.72 1.58
C VAL A 351 -6.26 -5.24 1.58
N PRO A 352 -5.58 -5.83 2.57
CA PRO A 352 -5.48 -7.29 2.64
C PRO A 352 -6.85 -7.94 2.50
N CYS A 353 -6.89 -9.15 1.95
CA CYS A 353 -8.10 -9.90 1.61
C CYS A 353 -8.94 -9.34 0.44
N ARG A 354 -8.53 -8.24 -0.23
CA ARG A 354 -9.18 -7.77 -1.47
C ARG A 354 -8.56 -8.42 -2.69
N ALA A 355 -9.42 -8.86 -3.62
CA ALA A 355 -8.99 -9.46 -4.87
C ALA A 355 -8.14 -8.46 -5.67
N ILE A 356 -6.98 -8.91 -6.12
CA ILE A 356 -6.07 -8.16 -6.98
C ILE A 356 -6.00 -8.72 -8.40
N TYR A 357 -6.43 -9.95 -8.59
CA TYR A 357 -6.44 -10.59 -9.89
C TYR A 357 -7.55 -11.61 -9.88
N THR A 358 -8.40 -11.55 -10.90
CA THR A 358 -9.51 -12.48 -11.06
C THR A 358 -9.53 -12.96 -12.51
N SER A 359 -9.44 -14.27 -12.66
CA SER A 359 -9.48 -14.99 -13.95
C SER A 359 -10.26 -16.29 -13.72
N SER A 360 -9.63 -17.45 -13.98
CA SER A 360 -10.10 -18.77 -13.53
C SER A 360 -10.05 -18.93 -12.01
N VAL A 361 -9.14 -18.20 -11.36
CA VAL A 361 -8.91 -18.14 -9.92
C VAL A 361 -8.80 -16.68 -9.51
N SER A 362 -9.23 -16.36 -8.29
CA SER A 362 -9.03 -15.04 -7.69
C SER A 362 -7.90 -15.08 -6.67
N PHE A 363 -6.96 -14.14 -6.78
CA PHE A 363 -5.90 -13.92 -5.81
C PHE A 363 -6.11 -12.62 -5.07
N ALA A 364 -5.75 -12.61 -3.80
CA ALA A 364 -5.64 -11.41 -2.97
C ALA A 364 -4.33 -11.40 -2.22
N TYR A 365 -3.95 -10.23 -1.69
CA TYR A 365 -2.87 -10.18 -0.72
C TYR A 365 -3.39 -10.63 0.64
N SER A 366 -2.77 -11.66 1.21
CA SER A 366 -3.02 -12.07 2.61
C SER A 366 -2.58 -11.01 3.62
N ARG A 367 -1.63 -10.16 3.20
CA ARG A 367 -1.06 -9.05 3.97
C ARG A 367 -0.38 -8.08 3.04
N ASN A 368 -0.23 -6.83 3.48
CA ASN A 368 0.57 -5.86 2.74
C ASN A 368 2.03 -6.31 2.76
N MET A 369 2.65 -6.42 1.58
CA MET A 369 4.06 -6.81 1.47
C MET A 369 5.01 -5.63 1.71
N THR A 370 4.60 -4.47 1.21
CA THR A 370 5.37 -3.22 1.25
C THR A 370 4.44 -2.09 1.64
N LEU A 371 4.88 -1.23 2.54
CA LEU A 371 4.22 0.06 2.79
C LEU A 371 4.92 1.14 1.98
N GLY A 372 4.14 1.90 1.22
CA GLY A 372 4.57 3.14 0.58
C GLY A 372 4.25 4.32 1.48
N LEU A 373 5.26 5.16 1.69
CA LEU A 373 5.16 6.31 2.55
C LEU A 373 5.67 7.56 1.85
N ARG A 374 4.90 8.65 1.92
CA ARG A 374 5.34 9.99 1.54
C ARG A 374 5.61 10.82 2.80
N VAL A 375 6.84 11.34 2.88
CA VAL A 375 7.29 12.24 3.95
C VAL A 375 7.68 13.57 3.33
N SER A 376 7.00 14.64 3.70
CA SER A 376 7.36 15.99 3.29
C SER A 376 8.01 16.70 4.47
N LEU A 377 9.24 17.18 4.27
CA LEU A 377 10.02 17.91 5.28
C LEU A 377 10.09 19.38 4.90
N PHE A 378 9.70 20.25 5.81
CA PHE A 378 9.90 21.69 5.68
C PHE A 378 11.25 22.09 6.28
N GLN A 379 12.09 22.71 5.46
CA GLN A 379 13.32 23.36 5.88
C GLN A 379 13.00 24.80 6.32
N HIS A 380 13.25 25.10 7.59
CA HIS A 380 13.02 26.43 8.14
C HIS A 380 13.98 27.46 7.51
N PRO A 381 13.52 28.71 7.32
CA PRO A 381 14.39 29.79 6.90
C PRO A 381 15.61 29.93 7.82
N THR A 382 16.78 30.13 7.21
CA THR A 382 18.03 30.41 7.91
C THR A 382 18.58 31.75 7.43
N SER A 383 19.65 32.26 8.09
CA SER A 383 20.33 33.47 7.63
C SER A 383 20.86 33.36 6.18
N GLN A 384 21.09 32.14 5.69
CA GLN A 384 21.59 31.86 4.34
C GLN A 384 20.48 31.49 3.34
N ASN A 385 19.31 31.03 3.79
CA ASN A 385 18.18 30.67 2.93
C ASN A 385 16.88 31.26 3.49
N HIS A 386 16.44 32.38 2.91
CA HIS A 386 15.30 33.15 3.43
C HIS A 386 13.93 32.55 3.13
N LEU A 387 13.80 31.71 2.09
CA LEU A 387 12.49 31.21 1.65
C LEU A 387 12.10 29.87 2.28
N GLY A 388 13.06 29.17 2.90
CA GLY A 388 12.86 27.77 3.28
C GLY A 388 12.65 26.89 2.05
N GLY A 389 12.22 25.65 2.25
CA GLY A 389 11.93 24.73 1.16
C GLY A 389 11.16 23.50 1.64
N ILE A 390 10.40 22.87 0.76
CA ILE A 390 9.75 21.59 1.04
C ILE A 390 10.52 20.52 0.27
N ASN A 391 11.06 19.56 1.01
CA ASN A 391 11.69 18.38 0.44
C ASN A 391 10.74 17.20 0.64
N ALA A 392 10.23 16.63 -0.45
CA ALA A 392 9.39 15.45 -0.40
C ALA A 392 10.23 14.19 -0.65
N PHE A 393 9.92 13.14 0.10
CA PHE A 393 10.57 11.84 0.00
C PHE A 393 9.53 10.74 0.00
N ARG A 394 9.88 9.66 -0.68
CA ARG A 394 9.10 8.44 -0.74
C ARG A 394 9.90 7.31 -0.12
N ALA A 395 9.38 6.70 0.95
CA ALA A 395 9.97 5.56 1.62
C ALA A 395 9.11 4.31 1.37
N PHE A 396 9.76 3.21 1.00
CA PHE A 396 9.15 1.91 0.85
C PHE A 396 9.68 0.98 1.92
N ILE A 397 8.79 0.27 2.62
CA ILE A 397 9.14 -0.45 3.83
C ILE A 397 8.63 -1.88 3.75
N SER A 398 9.51 -2.85 3.96
CA SER A 398 9.18 -4.27 3.95
C SER A 398 8.39 -4.67 5.18
N MET A 399 7.14 -5.05 4.97
CA MET A 399 6.28 -5.50 6.06
C MET A 399 6.65 -6.87 6.60
N SER A 400 7.22 -7.75 5.77
CA SER A 400 7.71 -9.03 6.26
C SER A 400 8.83 -8.83 7.28
N CYS A 401 9.69 -7.83 7.12
CA CYS A 401 10.71 -7.49 8.10
C CYS A 401 10.10 -6.96 9.41
N LEU A 402 9.16 -6.00 9.32
CA LEU A 402 8.52 -5.44 10.52
C LEU A 402 7.72 -6.51 11.30
N LEU A 403 6.98 -7.37 10.60
CA LEU A 403 6.22 -8.47 11.20
C LEU A 403 7.13 -9.56 11.77
N ASP A 404 8.29 -9.83 11.15
CA ASP A 404 9.28 -10.74 11.73
C ASP A 404 9.82 -10.20 13.08
N HIS A 405 10.02 -8.87 13.20
CA HIS A 405 10.37 -8.25 14.49
C HIS A 405 9.24 -8.39 15.50
N LEU A 406 7.99 -8.08 15.11
CA LEU A 406 6.84 -8.25 15.98
C LEU A 406 6.72 -9.70 16.51
N ALA A 407 6.90 -10.69 15.63
CA ALA A 407 6.84 -12.10 16.00
C ALA A 407 7.93 -12.51 17.01
N ARG A 408 9.17 -11.99 16.86
CA ARG A 408 10.27 -12.25 17.82
C ARG A 408 10.03 -11.63 19.19
N HIS A 409 9.25 -10.55 19.24
CA HIS A 409 9.03 -9.76 20.45
C HIS A 409 7.65 -9.95 21.08
N ARG A 410 6.82 -10.87 20.58
CA ARG A 410 5.46 -11.11 21.07
C ARG A 410 5.37 -11.49 22.56
N ASN A 411 6.45 -12.04 23.13
CA ASN A 411 6.48 -12.51 24.52
C ASN A 411 6.79 -11.42 25.55
N PHE A 412 7.06 -10.18 25.13
CA PHE A 412 7.32 -9.07 26.05
C PHE A 412 5.98 -8.43 26.45
N TYR A 413 5.37 -8.98 27.50
CA TYR A 413 4.12 -8.44 28.04
C TYR A 413 4.34 -7.09 28.74
N GLY A 414 3.46 -6.13 28.48
CA GLY A 414 3.25 -4.94 29.32
C GLY A 414 3.92 -3.64 28.88
N SER A 415 4.70 -3.62 27.79
CA SER A 415 5.22 -2.35 27.23
C SER A 415 5.50 -2.49 25.73
N PRO A 416 5.24 -1.43 24.93
CA PRO A 416 5.58 -1.42 23.50
C PRO A 416 7.07 -1.68 23.30
N VAL A 417 7.42 -2.60 22.40
CA VAL A 417 8.82 -2.79 22.00
C VAL A 417 9.24 -1.62 21.12
N VAL A 418 10.34 -0.97 21.45
CA VAL A 418 10.84 0.19 20.70
C VAL A 418 12.09 -0.19 19.94
N MET A 419 12.05 -0.08 18.61
CA MET A 419 13.14 -0.37 17.70
C MET A 419 13.78 0.93 17.21
N SER A 420 15.09 1.07 17.38
CA SER A 420 15.87 2.19 16.81
C SER A 420 16.14 1.97 15.32
N TRP A 421 16.37 3.05 14.58
CA TRP A 421 16.53 3.03 13.12
C TRP A 421 17.55 1.99 12.61
N ASP A 422 18.72 1.91 13.26
CA ASP A 422 19.81 1.00 12.92
C ASP A 422 19.40 -0.49 12.94
N GLN A 423 18.39 -0.85 13.73
CA GLN A 423 17.93 -2.22 13.87
C GLN A 423 17.03 -2.69 12.73
N TRP A 424 16.44 -1.78 11.95
CA TRP A 424 15.48 -2.13 10.89
C TRP A 424 15.68 -1.34 9.58
N THR A 425 16.77 -0.58 9.46
CA THR A 425 17.08 0.25 8.29
C THR A 425 17.12 -0.54 6.97
N GLU A 426 17.55 -1.81 7.03
CA GLU A 426 17.57 -2.75 5.90
C GLU A 426 16.20 -3.01 5.28
N ALA A 427 15.12 -2.77 6.04
CA ALA A 427 13.75 -2.93 5.59
C ALA A 427 13.27 -1.78 4.70
N THR A 428 14.06 -0.73 4.50
CA THR A 428 13.60 0.51 3.85
C THR A 428 14.31 0.79 2.53
N ARG A 429 13.63 1.41 1.57
CA ARG A 429 14.20 2.04 0.37
C ARG A 429 13.60 3.43 0.20
N TRP A 430 14.44 4.43 -0.01
CA TRP A 430 13.97 5.81 -0.15
C TRP A 430 14.32 6.40 -1.51
N PHE A 431 13.45 7.29 -1.96
CA PHE A 431 13.56 8.03 -3.22
C PHE A 431 13.17 9.49 -2.96
N PRO A 432 13.93 10.49 -3.44
CA PRO A 432 13.45 11.87 -3.45
C PRO A 432 12.23 12.00 -4.37
N GLU A 433 11.21 12.72 -3.96
CA GLU A 433 10.00 12.91 -4.76
C GLU A 433 10.06 14.32 -5.38
N ASP A 434 10.03 14.39 -6.70
CA ASP A 434 9.91 15.67 -7.40
C ASP A 434 8.48 16.18 -7.21
N GLU A 435 8.28 17.49 -6.99
CA GLU A 435 6.95 18.08 -6.74
C GLU A 435 5.92 17.80 -7.86
N VAL A 436 6.39 17.40 -9.04
CA VAL A 436 5.58 17.10 -10.22
C VAL A 436 4.96 15.69 -10.18
N ASP A 437 5.38 14.81 -9.26
CA ASP A 437 4.77 13.48 -9.15
C ASP A 437 3.30 13.65 -8.70
N LEU A 438 2.41 13.43 -9.67
CA LEU A 438 0.98 13.70 -9.65
C LEU A 438 0.31 13.04 -8.43
N SER A 439 -0.76 13.67 -7.94
CA SER A 439 -1.61 13.23 -6.81
C SER A 439 -2.18 11.81 -6.91
N CYS A 440 -1.94 11.16 -8.04
CA CYS A 440 -2.47 9.87 -8.43
C CYS A 440 -1.44 8.73 -8.42
N SER A 441 -0.17 8.94 -8.06
CA SER A 441 0.81 7.82 -8.06
C SER A 441 0.54 6.82 -6.91
N GLN A 442 0.22 5.57 -7.23
CA GLN A 442 -0.32 4.56 -6.30
C GLN A 442 0.51 3.27 -6.22
N MET A 443 0.38 2.51 -5.13
CA MET A 443 0.90 1.14 -5.06
C MET A 443 -0.21 0.12 -5.30
N SER A 444 0.18 -1.04 -5.82
CA SER A 444 -0.63 -2.24 -5.86
C SER A 444 0.21 -3.40 -5.33
N GLY A 445 -0.01 -3.75 -4.06
CA GLY A 445 0.79 -4.71 -3.34
C GLY A 445 2.24 -4.26 -3.15
N SER A 446 3.19 -4.95 -3.77
CA SER A 446 4.61 -4.58 -3.72
C SER A 446 5.04 -3.61 -4.83
N ARG A 447 4.15 -3.27 -5.77
CA ARG A 447 4.50 -2.52 -6.97
C ARG A 447 4.06 -1.07 -6.85
N TYR A 448 4.91 -0.16 -7.29
CA TYR A 448 4.66 1.28 -7.32
C TYR A 448 4.86 1.81 -8.74
N ILE A 449 4.00 2.73 -9.17
CA ILE A 449 4.08 3.39 -10.48
C ILE A 449 4.37 4.88 -10.33
N THR A 450 5.28 5.40 -11.14
CA THR A 450 5.62 6.83 -11.24
C THR A 450 5.93 7.19 -12.68
N VAL A 451 5.84 8.47 -12.99
CA VAL A 451 6.21 9.01 -14.30
C VAL A 451 7.40 9.91 -14.15
N LYS A 452 8.44 9.66 -14.94
CA LYS A 452 9.63 10.50 -14.96
C LYS A 452 9.69 11.32 -16.24
N ARG A 453 10.08 12.60 -16.09
CA ARG A 453 10.38 13.48 -17.22
C ARG A 453 11.70 13.03 -17.85
N GLY A 454 11.76 13.02 -19.18
CA GLY A 454 12.97 12.71 -19.91
C GLY A 454 14.07 13.77 -19.70
N PRO A 455 15.33 13.42 -20.02
CA PRO A 455 16.53 14.20 -19.68
C PRO A 455 16.56 15.64 -20.24
N ASN A 456 15.70 15.97 -21.20
CA ASN A 456 15.66 17.30 -21.84
C ASN A 456 14.47 18.16 -21.42
N ASN A 457 13.62 17.71 -20.49
CA ASN A 457 12.35 18.38 -20.14
C ASN A 457 11.48 18.73 -21.37
N LEU A 458 11.70 18.05 -22.51
CA LEU A 458 10.92 18.30 -23.71
C LEU A 458 9.47 17.89 -23.41
N PRO A 459 8.48 18.77 -23.66
CA PRO A 459 7.07 18.44 -23.49
C PRO A 459 6.74 17.10 -24.15
N GLY A 460 5.99 16.25 -23.44
CA GLY A 460 5.56 14.94 -23.94
C GLY A 460 6.55 13.80 -23.76
N HIS A 461 7.79 14.03 -23.31
CA HIS A 461 8.76 12.95 -23.08
C HIS A 461 8.66 12.44 -21.66
N HIS A 462 7.67 11.59 -21.42
CA HIS A 462 7.44 10.93 -20.14
C HIS A 462 7.71 9.44 -20.26
N TYR A 463 8.43 8.89 -19.29
CA TYR A 463 8.65 7.45 -19.17
C TYR A 463 7.92 6.93 -17.95
N LEU A 464 7.26 5.78 -18.13
CA LEU A 464 6.59 5.08 -17.05
C LEU A 464 7.59 4.20 -16.32
N VAL A 465 7.67 4.36 -15.01
CA VAL A 465 8.57 3.60 -14.15
C VAL A 465 7.74 2.81 -13.15
N ILE A 466 7.91 1.48 -13.15
CA ILE A 466 7.28 0.57 -12.21
C ILE A 466 8.37 -0.02 -11.32
N THR A 467 8.26 0.19 -10.02
CA THR A 467 9.21 -0.33 -9.04
C THR A 467 8.53 -1.41 -8.21
N ASP A 468 9.07 -2.63 -8.25
CA ASP A 468 8.58 -3.79 -7.52
C ASP A 468 9.49 -4.12 -6.34
N PHE A 469 8.92 -4.09 -5.14
CA PHE A 469 9.60 -4.33 -3.86
C PHE A 469 9.40 -5.75 -3.31
N ASN A 470 8.89 -6.69 -4.11
CA ASN A 470 8.77 -8.08 -3.70
C ASN A 470 10.17 -8.72 -3.56
N THR A 471 10.76 -8.59 -2.37
CA THR A 471 12.15 -9.00 -2.10
C THR A 471 12.46 -10.45 -2.48
N PRO A 472 11.63 -11.46 -2.12
CA PRO A 472 11.84 -12.83 -2.58
C PRO A 472 11.91 -12.98 -4.11
N ILE A 473 11.02 -12.31 -4.86
CA ILE A 473 11.00 -12.35 -6.32
C ILE A 473 12.20 -11.61 -6.90
N VAL A 474 12.53 -10.44 -6.37
CA VAL A 474 13.71 -9.66 -6.77
C VAL A 474 14.97 -10.51 -6.61
N GLN A 475 15.15 -11.17 -5.46
CA GLN A 475 16.30 -12.04 -5.19
C GLN A 475 16.34 -13.26 -6.12
N ARG A 476 15.19 -13.90 -6.37
CA ARG A 476 15.08 -15.06 -7.27
C ARG A 476 15.54 -14.75 -8.70
N HIS A 477 15.32 -13.51 -9.16
CA HIS A 477 15.65 -13.06 -10.50
C HIS A 477 16.87 -12.14 -10.56
N GLN A 478 17.64 -12.03 -9.48
CA GLN A 478 18.98 -11.46 -9.52
C GLN A 478 19.87 -12.42 -10.32
N HIS A 479 20.05 -12.13 -11.61
CA HIS A 479 20.95 -12.91 -12.45
C HIS A 479 22.40 -12.75 -11.95
N PRO A 480 23.10 -13.86 -11.62
CA PRO A 480 24.49 -13.80 -11.15
C PRO A 480 25.42 -13.13 -12.17
N ASN A 481 25.12 -13.29 -13.46
CA ASN A 481 25.94 -12.76 -14.57
C ASN A 481 25.56 -11.34 -15.01
N HIS A 482 24.55 -10.71 -14.40
CA HIS A 482 24.29 -9.28 -14.61
C HIS A 482 25.07 -8.38 -13.64
N LEU A 483 25.86 -8.98 -12.73
CA LEU A 483 26.97 -8.32 -12.08
C LEU A 483 28.19 -8.43 -13.01
N SER A 484 28.73 -7.29 -13.46
CA SER A 484 30.00 -7.11 -14.20
C SER A 484 29.93 -6.73 -15.69
N THR A 485 28.88 -6.05 -16.15
CA THR A 485 29.25 -4.71 -16.63
C THR A 485 29.28 -3.86 -15.39
N PRO A 486 30.46 -3.44 -14.89
CA PRO A 486 30.50 -2.19 -14.19
C PRO A 486 30.11 -1.15 -15.25
N TYR A 487 28.81 -0.99 -15.49
CA TYR A 487 28.29 0.36 -15.59
C TYR A 487 28.49 0.94 -14.19
N LEU A 488 29.77 1.21 -13.90
CA LEU A 488 30.19 2.28 -13.04
C LEU A 488 29.50 3.47 -13.70
N TYR A 489 28.27 3.74 -13.28
CA TYR A 489 27.71 5.08 -13.37
C TYR A 489 28.59 5.95 -12.47
N LYS A 490 29.83 6.20 -12.92
CA LYS A 490 30.44 7.50 -12.74
C LYS A 490 29.52 8.41 -13.52
N PHE A 491 28.54 8.97 -12.83
CA PHE A 491 28.13 10.32 -13.13
C PHE A 491 29.43 11.11 -13.07
N ALA A 492 29.99 11.43 -14.22
CA ALA A 492 31.02 12.45 -14.29
C ALA A 492 30.34 13.69 -13.72
N MET A 493 30.66 14.00 -12.47
CA MET A 493 30.47 15.34 -11.95
C MET A 493 31.33 16.19 -12.86
N GLU A 494 30.71 16.95 -13.76
CA GLU A 494 31.35 18.19 -14.16
C GLU A 494 31.50 19.00 -12.87
N GLU A 495 32.76 19.33 -12.61
CA GLU A 495 33.30 19.89 -11.38
C GLU A 495 32.58 21.19 -11.02
N ASP A 496 31.61 21.12 -10.11
CA ASP A 496 31.54 21.92 -8.88
C ASP A 496 30.19 21.66 -8.19
N ASP A 497 30.24 21.54 -6.87
CA ASP A 497 29.17 21.20 -5.92
C ASP A 497 28.78 19.72 -5.79
N ALA A 498 29.06 19.19 -4.58
CA ALA A 498 28.75 17.85 -4.10
C ALA A 498 27.23 17.61 -3.95
N ALA A 499 26.51 17.56 -5.08
CA ALA A 499 25.08 17.31 -5.13
C ALA A 499 24.79 15.80 -5.11
N LEU A 500 23.97 15.40 -4.14
CA LEU A 500 23.32 14.10 -3.96
C LEU A 500 23.04 13.35 -5.27
N LEU A 501 23.57 12.12 -5.37
CA LEU A 501 23.25 11.13 -6.40
C LEU A 501 21.74 10.85 -6.42
N ASN A 502 21.02 11.61 -7.24
CA ASN A 502 19.59 11.46 -7.43
C ASN A 502 19.34 10.28 -8.38
N MET A 503 19.18 9.08 -7.82
CA MET A 503 18.85 7.85 -8.56
C MET A 503 17.51 7.93 -9.32
N ASN A 504 16.73 9.01 -9.15
CA ASN A 504 15.51 9.28 -9.93
C ASN A 504 15.74 10.07 -11.20
N ARG A 505 16.95 10.57 -11.45
CA ARG A 505 17.34 10.97 -12.79
C ARG A 505 17.90 9.73 -13.48
N PRO A 506 17.23 9.14 -14.49
CA PRO A 506 17.97 8.31 -15.44
C PRO A 506 19.15 9.17 -15.87
N ALA A 507 20.37 8.64 -15.77
CA ALA A 507 21.55 9.46 -15.92
C ALA A 507 21.40 10.40 -17.11
N ASN A 508 21.80 11.67 -16.99
CA ASN A 508 21.82 12.59 -18.14
C ASN A 508 22.64 12.02 -19.32
N ASN A 509 23.41 10.95 -19.09
CA ASN A 509 24.19 10.20 -20.07
C ASN A 509 23.54 8.89 -20.57
N LEU A 510 22.39 8.49 -20.05
CA LEU A 510 21.47 7.60 -20.78
C LEU A 510 20.89 8.43 -21.91
N ARG A 511 21.69 8.67 -22.95
CA ARG A 511 21.11 8.93 -24.26
C ARG A 511 20.27 7.68 -24.54
N PRO A 512 18.94 7.79 -24.65
CA PRO A 512 18.17 6.68 -25.21
C PRO A 512 18.90 6.28 -26.51
N PRO A 513 19.03 4.97 -26.80
CA PRO A 513 19.75 4.50 -27.98
C PRO A 513 19.35 5.37 -29.16
N HIS A 514 20.37 6.00 -29.77
CA HIS A 514 20.18 7.07 -30.73
C HIS A 514 19.12 6.68 -31.77
N SER A 515 18.20 7.60 -32.04
CA SER A 515 17.04 7.51 -32.94
C SER A 515 17.38 7.29 -34.43
N GLY A 516 18.59 6.80 -34.73
CA GLY A 516 19.09 6.53 -36.08
C GLY A 516 19.21 5.05 -36.42
N ASP A 517 19.16 4.16 -35.43
CA ASP A 517 18.92 2.74 -35.70
C ASP A 517 17.41 2.54 -35.82
N ASP A 518 17.00 1.84 -36.86
CA ASP A 518 15.64 1.46 -37.25
C ASP A 518 14.97 0.65 -36.12
N LEU A 519 14.60 1.35 -35.04
CA LEU A 519 13.87 0.84 -33.89
C LEU A 519 12.44 0.53 -34.37
N GLY A 520 12.30 -0.56 -35.10
CA GLY A 520 11.02 -1.09 -35.52
C GLY A 520 10.15 -1.31 -34.28
N GLU A 521 9.01 -0.61 -34.22
CA GLU A 521 7.77 -0.76 -33.43
C GLU A 521 7.78 -1.35 -31.99
N ASP A 522 8.92 -1.74 -31.43
CA ASP A 522 8.97 -2.64 -30.29
C ASP A 522 9.04 -1.85 -28.98
N ASN A 523 8.05 -2.14 -28.13
CA ASN A 523 7.91 -1.75 -26.74
C ASN A 523 9.19 -2.11 -25.94
N THR A 524 10.23 -1.28 -26.06
CA THR A 524 11.50 -1.53 -25.37
C THR A 524 11.29 -1.30 -23.88
N ILE A 525 11.63 -2.33 -23.09
CA ILE A 525 11.52 -2.32 -21.63
C ILE A 525 12.93 -2.48 -21.07
N ILE A 526 13.33 -1.53 -20.22
CA ILE A 526 14.58 -1.62 -19.48
C ILE A 526 14.26 -2.15 -18.09
N ILE A 527 14.94 -3.22 -17.67
CA ILE A 527 14.75 -3.82 -16.35
C ILE A 527 16.07 -3.72 -15.59
N MET A 528 16.01 -3.15 -14.39
CA MET A 528 17.13 -3.02 -13.47
C MET A 528 16.77 -3.65 -12.14
N THR A 529 17.76 -4.20 -11.44
CA THR A 529 17.57 -4.73 -10.09
C THR A 529 18.56 -4.06 -9.14
N LEU A 530 18.04 -3.54 -8.03
CA LEU A 530 18.82 -2.98 -6.94
C LEU A 530 18.80 -3.96 -5.77
N GLY A 531 19.97 -4.52 -5.45
CA GLY A 531 20.15 -5.40 -4.31
C GLY A 531 20.36 -4.66 -2.98
N ARG A 532 20.75 -5.42 -1.95
CA ARG A 532 21.15 -4.86 -0.65
C ARG A 532 22.54 -4.23 -0.70
N ASP A 533 23.38 -4.75 -1.58
CA ASP A 533 24.74 -4.30 -1.90
C ASP A 533 24.79 -2.95 -2.61
N ALA A 534 23.66 -2.47 -3.16
CA ALA A 534 23.49 -1.13 -3.70
C ALA A 534 22.62 -0.25 -2.77
N PRO A 535 23.16 0.27 -1.67
CA PRO A 535 22.40 1.12 -0.75
C PRO A 535 22.04 2.47 -1.39
N GLY A 536 20.83 2.95 -1.10
CA GLY A 536 20.47 4.34 -1.32
C GLY A 536 20.95 5.17 -0.14
N ILE A 537 21.84 6.13 -0.38
CA ILE A 537 22.40 7.02 0.64
C ILE A 537 21.89 8.43 0.36
N PHE A 538 21.23 9.06 1.34
CA PHE A 538 20.75 10.42 1.17
C PHE A 538 20.77 11.20 2.49
N ASP A 539 21.04 12.50 2.39
CA ASP A 539 21.06 13.47 3.48
C ASP A 539 19.91 14.46 3.25
N ALA A 540 18.78 14.19 3.90
CA ALA A 540 17.49 14.83 3.64
C ALA A 540 17.00 15.71 4.79
N GLY A 541 17.92 16.29 5.57
CA GLY A 541 17.52 17.03 6.77
C GLY A 541 17.38 16.16 8.01
N PHE A 542 17.87 14.91 7.96
CA PHE A 542 18.10 14.06 9.12
C PHE A 542 19.48 14.36 9.74
N LYS A 543 19.63 14.11 11.04
CA LYS A 543 20.91 14.26 11.74
C LYS A 543 21.91 13.18 11.30
N GLU A 544 21.42 11.96 11.14
CA GLU A 544 22.18 10.84 10.58
C GLU A 544 21.89 10.71 9.09
N THR A 545 22.89 10.32 8.31
CA THR A 545 22.69 9.95 6.90
C THR A 545 21.79 8.72 6.82
N ILE A 546 20.76 8.79 5.98
CA ILE A 546 19.88 7.65 5.78
C ILE A 546 20.53 6.69 4.79
N VAL A 547 20.68 5.43 5.21
CA VAL A 547 21.17 4.35 4.36
C VAL A 547 20.04 3.33 4.20
N SER A 548 19.52 3.18 2.99
CA SER A 548 18.35 2.33 2.74
C SER A 548 18.70 1.17 1.81
N ARG A 549 18.28 -0.06 2.14
CA ARG A 549 18.75 -1.31 1.50
C ARG A 549 17.67 -2.31 1.08
N LEU A 550 16.38 -1.97 1.16
CA LEU A 550 15.30 -2.84 0.68
C LEU A 550 15.46 -3.14 -0.82
N PRO A 551 15.63 -4.41 -1.25
CA PRO A 551 15.81 -4.73 -2.67
C PRO A 551 14.58 -4.37 -3.50
N CYS A 552 14.81 -3.91 -4.73
CA CYS A 552 13.72 -3.66 -5.68
C CYS A 552 14.13 -3.98 -7.12
N ARG A 553 13.13 -4.19 -7.96
CA ARG A 553 13.28 -4.25 -9.41
C ARG A 553 12.60 -3.04 -10.01
N ILE A 554 13.29 -2.34 -10.90
CA ILE A 554 12.79 -1.16 -11.61
C ILE A 554 12.56 -1.55 -13.07
N ILE A 555 11.37 -1.28 -13.56
CA ILE A 555 10.95 -1.54 -14.94
C ILE A 555 10.64 -0.18 -15.57
N ILE A 556 11.35 0.18 -16.62
CA ILE A 556 11.17 1.43 -17.35
C ILE A 556 10.62 1.10 -18.73
N ARG A 557 9.46 1.68 -19.05
CA ARG A 557 8.88 1.62 -20.39
C ARG A 557 9.30 2.88 -21.14
N THR A 558 10.05 2.70 -22.24
CA THR A 558 10.62 3.83 -22.99
C THR A 558 9.67 4.40 -24.04
N LYS A 559 8.60 3.67 -24.38
CA LYS A 559 7.57 4.17 -25.28
C LYS A 559 6.92 5.41 -24.69
N LEU A 560 6.77 6.45 -25.50
CA LEU A 560 5.97 7.62 -25.12
C LEU A 560 4.53 7.17 -24.91
N GLU A 561 4.09 7.23 -23.65
CA GLU A 561 2.69 7.09 -23.34
C GLU A 561 1.95 8.37 -23.70
N VAL A 562 0.65 8.23 -24.00
CA VAL A 562 -0.25 9.38 -24.13
C VAL A 562 -0.13 10.21 -22.85
N PRO A 563 -0.07 11.55 -22.92
CA PRO A 563 -0.02 12.37 -21.72
C PRO A 563 -1.25 12.10 -20.84
N HIS A 564 -0.98 11.77 -19.58
CA HIS A 564 -1.95 11.47 -18.55
C HIS A 564 -1.67 12.33 -17.32
N ASP A 565 -2.71 12.76 -16.63
CA ASP A 565 -2.65 13.54 -15.38
C ASP A 565 -2.37 12.64 -14.17
N GLY A 566 -2.38 11.32 -14.33
CA GLY A 566 -2.18 10.39 -13.24
C GLY A 566 -2.03 8.96 -13.73
N TRP A 567 -1.31 8.15 -12.97
CA TRP A 567 -1.13 6.72 -13.26
C TRP A 567 -1.37 5.89 -12.03
N LEU A 568 -2.19 4.85 -12.21
CA LEU A 568 -2.60 3.92 -11.15
C LEU A 568 -2.20 2.50 -11.53
N LEU A 569 -2.09 1.65 -10.51
CA LEU A 569 -1.94 0.21 -10.66
C LEU A 569 -3.10 -0.47 -9.94
N ASP A 570 -3.73 -1.43 -10.61
CA ASP A 570 -4.68 -2.33 -9.98
C ASP A 570 -4.54 -3.73 -10.58
N GLY A 571 -3.87 -4.61 -9.85
CA GLY A 571 -3.82 -6.01 -10.24
C GLY A 571 -2.94 -6.32 -11.44
N ASN A 572 -3.58 -6.58 -12.58
CA ASN A 572 -2.98 -6.77 -13.91
C ASN A 572 -3.21 -5.56 -14.83
N HIS A 573 -3.67 -4.43 -14.30
CA HIS A 573 -3.96 -3.21 -15.07
C HIS A 573 -3.00 -2.08 -14.71
N ILE A 574 -2.63 -1.31 -15.72
CA ILE A 574 -2.14 0.06 -15.56
C ILE A 574 -3.26 0.99 -16.01
N ILE A 575 -3.58 2.01 -15.20
CA ILE A 575 -4.65 2.95 -15.53
C ILE A 575 -4.05 4.35 -15.66
N GLY A 576 -4.13 4.93 -16.85
CA GLY A 576 -3.83 6.34 -17.08
C GLY A 576 -5.08 7.19 -16.93
N ILE A 577 -5.04 8.25 -16.12
CA ILE A 577 -6.17 9.18 -15.97
C ILE A 577 -5.95 10.39 -16.87
N LYS A 578 -6.93 10.72 -17.71
CA LYS A 578 -6.94 11.92 -18.55
C LYS A 578 -7.94 12.93 -18.01
N ASP A 579 -7.55 14.21 -18.05
CA ASP A 579 -8.39 15.35 -17.71
C ASP A 579 -8.99 15.24 -16.29
N TYR A 580 -8.13 15.02 -15.30
CA TYR A 580 -8.52 14.75 -13.90
C TYR A 580 -9.42 15.85 -13.33
N PHE A 581 -9.25 17.10 -13.78
CA PHE A 581 -10.02 18.26 -13.33
C PHE A 581 -11.06 18.76 -14.33
N GLY A 582 -11.09 18.24 -15.55
CA GLY A 582 -12.06 18.69 -16.54
C GLY A 582 -13.40 17.98 -16.42
N GLU A 583 -14.27 18.32 -17.36
CA GLU A 583 -15.69 17.90 -17.32
C GLU A 583 -15.89 16.43 -17.69
N HIS A 584 -14.89 15.82 -18.33
CA HIS A 584 -15.00 14.51 -18.96
C HIS A 584 -13.76 13.65 -18.68
N PRO A 585 -13.53 13.23 -17.42
CA PRO A 585 -12.43 12.35 -17.12
C PRO A 585 -12.55 11.04 -17.93
N CYS A 586 -11.44 10.60 -18.49
CA CYS A 586 -11.32 9.36 -19.24
C CYS A 586 -10.21 8.51 -18.62
N LEU A 587 -10.43 7.20 -18.55
CA LEU A 587 -9.42 6.25 -18.11
C LEU A 587 -8.89 5.50 -19.33
N SER A 588 -7.58 5.43 -19.48
CA SER A 588 -6.94 4.49 -20.40
C SER A 588 -6.47 3.29 -19.60
N VAL A 589 -7.10 2.14 -19.80
CA VAL A 589 -6.79 0.89 -19.10
C VAL A 589 -5.91 0.03 -19.99
N TYR A 590 -4.69 -0.23 -19.53
CA TYR A 590 -3.71 -1.08 -20.20
C TYR A 590 -3.67 -2.44 -19.51
N ASP A 591 -4.11 -3.46 -20.23
CA ASP A 591 -4.09 -4.84 -19.74
C ASP A 591 -2.70 -5.45 -19.87
N LEU A 592 -2.24 -6.09 -18.80
CA LEU A 592 -1.05 -6.92 -18.85
C LEU A 592 -1.34 -8.21 -19.63
N TYR A 593 -0.58 -8.42 -20.70
CA TYR A 593 -0.61 -9.65 -21.48
C TYR A 593 -0.10 -10.83 -20.65
N MET A 594 -0.98 -11.82 -20.48
CA MET A 594 -0.68 -13.06 -19.77
C MET A 594 -0.27 -14.13 -20.79
N PRO A 595 0.96 -14.69 -20.71
CA PRO A 595 1.40 -15.72 -21.64
C PRO A 595 0.52 -16.97 -21.51
N SER A 596 0.08 -17.55 -22.63
CA SER A 596 -0.79 -18.73 -22.66
C SER A 596 -0.20 -19.92 -21.91
#